data_AF-A0A4P7XLB7-F1
#
_entry.id   AF-A0A4P7XLB7-F1
#
_cell.length_a   1.000
_cell.length_b   1.000
_cell.length_c   1.000
_cell.angle_alpha   90.00
_cell.angle_beta   90.00
_cell.angle_gamma   90.00
#
_symmetry.space_group_name_H-M   'P 1'
#
loop_
_entity.id
_entity.type
_entity.pdbx_description
1 polymer ?
#
loop_
_entity_poly.entity_id
_entity_poly.type
_entity_poly.pdbx_seq_one_letter_code
_entity_poly.pdbx_strand_id
1 'polypeptide(L)'
;MNTTADHVRRTGRKRTPVLDTGHSRIRLSRTCRYHQNRATTFRVVSVSTVQTVLRDGKLQTALTTVGQISEIGYRKSPQQAKEQLDRYLNEALAIVRLIERAIDSGRPPKRLLSLNDLPKEMEVPEGNWDHLDLEAILFGIPLKQAEFSPTTTFGDKDELASTLKRADLRKPRKPVALNGFHLKFKPLQVGAETFYLPTGIYRVEHGWRLFLRHEEGVWHDYFKDSQSTIYESLIQAWGGLIGAMLARTAPRERLAPVTNQAAFTGIEGGNLLIGFRNGSWRIQLRYAQTDSRGKRYLVSLRYWRALELNDGELRQALRELAAMDSYRRYLIQKTGDPDIVVTRETSIPLKFFPGEPVVPILADDLIYSIEQRST
;
A
#
# COMPACT_ATOMS: atom_id res chain seq x y z
N MET A 1 -39.39 -46.38 1.18
CA MET A 1 -37.95 -46.69 1.05
C MET A 1 -37.34 -45.60 0.19
N ASN A 2 -36.70 -44.62 0.84
CA ASN A 2 -36.22 -43.40 0.19
C ASN A 2 -34.83 -43.61 -0.40
N THR A 3 -34.75 -43.70 -1.73
CA THR A 3 -33.54 -43.39 -2.48
C THR A 3 -33.40 -41.88 -2.53
N THR A 4 -32.62 -41.30 -1.60
CA THR A 4 -32.24 -39.89 -1.64
C THR A 4 -31.41 -39.64 -2.89
N ALA A 5 -31.90 -38.70 -3.70
CA ALA A 5 -31.41 -38.38 -5.01
C ALA A 5 -29.95 -37.92 -4.99
N ASP A 6 -29.13 -38.62 -5.80
CA ASP A 6 -27.98 -38.07 -6.49
C ASP A 6 -28.40 -36.74 -7.16
N HIS A 7 -28.22 -35.62 -6.47
CA HIS A 7 -28.37 -34.30 -7.07
C HIS A 7 -27.20 -34.04 -8.01
N VAL A 8 -27.38 -34.54 -9.24
CA VAL A 8 -26.84 -34.06 -10.52
C VAL A 8 -25.38 -33.59 -10.46
N ARG A 9 -24.48 -34.57 -10.54
CA ARG A 9 -23.10 -34.39 -11.02
C ARG A 9 -23.16 -33.71 -12.38
N ARG A 10 -22.81 -32.41 -12.46
CA ARG A 10 -22.68 -31.70 -13.75
C ARG A 10 -21.63 -32.39 -14.62
N THR A 11 -22.11 -33.13 -15.62
CA THR A 11 -21.36 -33.76 -16.70
C THR A 11 -20.51 -32.72 -17.43
N GLY A 12 -19.18 -32.94 -17.52
CA GLY A 12 -18.32 -32.31 -18.53
C GLY A 12 -17.06 -31.59 -18.05
N ARG A 13 -16.92 -31.21 -16.78
CA ARG A 13 -15.64 -30.66 -16.26
C ARG A 13 -14.98 -31.65 -15.32
N LYS A 14 -13.86 -32.25 -15.75
CA LYS A 14 -12.99 -33.03 -14.86
C LYS A 14 -12.65 -32.17 -13.65
N ARG A 15 -12.96 -32.65 -12.44
CA ARG A 15 -12.53 -32.00 -11.20
C ARG A 15 -11.00 -31.91 -11.23
N THR A 16 -10.45 -30.77 -10.87
CA THR A 16 -9.00 -30.66 -10.64
C THR A 16 -8.71 -31.45 -9.37
N PRO A 17 -7.98 -32.59 -9.42
CA PRO A 17 -7.87 -33.49 -8.28
C PRO A 17 -7.36 -32.80 -7.02
N VAL A 18 -6.39 -31.89 -7.19
CA VAL A 18 -5.80 -31.07 -6.12
C VAL A 18 -6.82 -30.16 -5.41
N LEU A 19 -7.95 -29.83 -6.04
CA LEU A 19 -9.00 -28.97 -5.47
C LEU A 19 -10.24 -29.74 -5.02
N ASP A 20 -10.22 -31.07 -5.13
CA ASP A 20 -11.40 -31.89 -4.84
C ASP A 20 -11.52 -32.13 -3.34
N THR A 21 -12.51 -31.49 -2.73
CA THR A 21 -12.85 -31.68 -1.32
C THR A 21 -13.59 -32.99 -1.07
N GLY A 22 -13.99 -33.72 -2.12
CA GLY A 22 -14.91 -34.86 -2.02
C GLY A 22 -16.37 -34.43 -1.84
N HIS A 23 -16.65 -33.18 -1.47
CA HIS A 23 -18.00 -32.68 -1.23
C HIS A 23 -18.52 -31.85 -2.42
N SER A 24 -19.71 -32.18 -2.94
CA SER A 24 -20.30 -31.54 -4.13
C SER A 24 -20.56 -30.03 -3.96
N ARG A 25 -20.89 -29.62 -2.73
CA ARG A 25 -21.21 -28.23 -2.36
C ARG A 25 -20.05 -27.44 -1.74
N ILE A 26 -18.87 -28.04 -1.51
CA ILE A 26 -17.71 -27.30 -0.98
C ILE A 26 -16.70 -27.12 -2.11
N ARG A 27 -16.37 -25.86 -2.41
CA ARG A 27 -15.49 -25.49 -3.50
C ARG A 27 -14.23 -24.82 -2.99
N LEU A 28 -13.09 -25.35 -3.42
CA LEU A 28 -11.81 -24.65 -3.36
C LEU A 28 -11.59 -23.86 -4.65
N SER A 29 -11.09 -22.64 -4.52
CA SER A 29 -10.69 -21.81 -5.64
C SER A 29 -9.34 -21.17 -5.40
N ARG A 30 -8.54 -21.05 -6.45
CA ARG A 30 -7.20 -20.45 -6.43
C ARG A 30 -7.23 -19.13 -7.19
N THR A 31 -6.68 -18.09 -6.59
CA THR A 31 -6.58 -16.76 -7.21
C THR A 31 -5.23 -16.14 -6.87
N CYS A 32 -4.74 -15.24 -7.72
CA CYS A 32 -3.66 -14.33 -7.35
C CYS A 32 -4.28 -13.01 -6.90
N ARG A 33 -3.83 -12.47 -5.76
CA ARG A 33 -4.23 -11.15 -5.28
C ARG A 33 -3.04 -10.21 -5.26
N TYR A 34 -3.28 -8.95 -5.57
CA TYR A 34 -2.28 -7.90 -5.46
C TYR A 34 -2.29 -7.30 -4.05
N HIS A 35 -1.15 -7.34 -3.37
CA HIS A 35 -0.97 -6.66 -2.10
C HIS A 35 -0.48 -5.22 -2.35
N GLN A 36 -1.41 -4.25 -2.43
CA GLN A 36 -1.06 -2.85 -2.68
C GLN A 36 0.07 -2.32 -1.78
N ASN A 37 0.10 -2.70 -0.49
CA ASN A 37 1.14 -2.20 0.41
C ASN A 37 2.53 -2.79 0.17
N ARG A 38 2.64 -3.94 -0.50
CA ARG A 38 3.90 -4.66 -0.73
C ARG A 38 4.25 -4.76 -2.21
N ALA A 39 3.43 -4.17 -3.08
CA ALA A 39 3.52 -4.27 -4.54
C ALA A 39 3.80 -5.68 -5.08
N THR A 40 3.31 -6.69 -4.37
CA THR A 40 3.56 -8.10 -4.67
C THR A 40 2.24 -8.78 -4.91
N THR A 41 2.20 -9.62 -5.94
CA THR A 41 1.14 -10.60 -6.08
C THR A 41 1.44 -11.77 -5.16
N PHE A 42 0.38 -12.34 -4.58
CA PHE A 42 0.48 -13.55 -3.77
C PHE A 42 -0.70 -14.45 -4.07
N ARG A 43 -0.51 -15.75 -3.90
CA ARG A 43 -1.55 -16.74 -4.15
C ARG A 43 -2.50 -16.83 -2.96
N VAL A 44 -3.78 -17.05 -3.25
CA VAL A 44 -4.84 -17.19 -2.26
C VAL A 44 -5.73 -18.37 -2.63
N VAL A 45 -6.00 -19.21 -1.64
CA VAL A 45 -6.98 -20.29 -1.70
C VAL A 45 -8.22 -19.83 -0.95
N SER A 46 -9.38 -19.90 -1.59
CA SER A 46 -10.66 -19.58 -0.95
C SER A 46 -11.52 -20.83 -0.80
N VAL A 47 -12.07 -21.02 0.39
CA VAL A 47 -13.08 -22.04 0.69
C VAL A 47 -14.45 -21.41 0.53
N SER A 48 -15.32 -22.03 -0.26
CA SER A 48 -16.68 -21.51 -0.51
C SER A 48 -17.71 -22.62 -0.50
N THR A 49 -18.93 -22.27 -0.08
CA THR A 49 -20.09 -23.17 -0.14
C THR A 49 -21.00 -22.81 -1.32
N VAL A 50 -21.47 -23.83 -2.02
CA VAL A 50 -22.49 -23.74 -3.07
C VAL A 50 -23.85 -23.88 -2.42
N GLN A 51 -24.59 -22.78 -2.36
CA GLN A 51 -25.88 -22.71 -1.68
C GLN A 51 -27.02 -22.63 -2.69
N THR A 52 -28.06 -23.42 -2.48
CA THR A 52 -29.31 -23.33 -3.22
C THR A 52 -30.30 -22.56 -2.37
N VAL A 53 -30.71 -21.38 -2.83
CA VAL A 53 -31.60 -20.47 -2.10
C VAL A 53 -32.85 -20.16 -2.91
N LEU A 54 -33.98 -19.96 -2.24
CA LEU A 54 -35.23 -19.53 -2.85
C LEU A 54 -35.31 -18.01 -2.87
N ARG A 55 -35.25 -17.40 -4.07
CA ARG A 55 -35.42 -15.96 -4.28
C ARG A 55 -36.53 -15.73 -5.30
N ASP A 56 -37.48 -14.87 -4.95
CA ASP A 56 -38.61 -14.51 -5.83
C ASP A 56 -39.36 -15.73 -6.38
N GLY A 57 -39.56 -16.75 -5.53
CA GLY A 57 -40.22 -18.01 -5.88
C GLY A 57 -39.39 -18.97 -6.74
N LYS A 58 -38.13 -18.63 -7.09
CA LYS A 58 -37.24 -19.46 -7.90
C LYS A 58 -36.02 -19.92 -7.13
N LEU A 59 -35.60 -21.18 -7.35
CA LEU A 59 -34.35 -21.69 -6.80
C LEU A 59 -33.17 -21.14 -7.58
N GLN A 60 -32.25 -20.49 -6.87
CA GLN A 60 -31.02 -19.94 -7.42
C GLN A 60 -29.82 -20.55 -6.71
N THR A 61 -28.74 -20.79 -7.46
CA THR A 61 -27.47 -21.26 -6.90
C THR A 61 -26.53 -20.08 -6.72
N ALA A 62 -25.96 -19.93 -5.52
CA ALA A 62 -25.02 -18.88 -5.17
C ALA A 62 -23.78 -19.46 -4.47
N LEU A 63 -22.69 -18.70 -4.47
CA LEU A 63 -21.44 -19.04 -3.78
C LEU A 63 -21.24 -18.09 -2.60
N THR A 64 -20.96 -18.66 -1.43
CA THR A 64 -20.59 -17.88 -0.24
C THR A 64 -19.17 -18.26 0.16
N THR A 65 -18.28 -17.27 0.32
CA THR A 65 -16.92 -17.51 0.80
C THR A 65 -16.94 -17.66 2.33
N VAL A 66 -16.39 -18.77 2.83
CA VAL A 66 -16.26 -19.05 4.27
C VAL A 66 -14.97 -18.44 4.79
N GLY A 67 -13.87 -18.66 4.08
CA GLY A 67 -12.56 -18.18 4.49
C GLY A 67 -11.53 -18.27 3.38
N GLN A 68 -10.35 -17.69 3.64
CA GLN A 68 -9.26 -17.61 2.68
C GLN A 68 -7.91 -17.84 3.35
N ILE A 69 -7.04 -18.60 2.68
CA ILE A 69 -5.66 -18.85 3.09
C ILE A 69 -4.73 -18.19 2.07
N SER A 70 -3.76 -17.42 2.55
CA SER A 70 -2.80 -16.72 1.69
C SER A 70 -1.43 -17.39 1.71
N GLU A 71 -0.73 -17.35 0.58
CA GLU A 71 0.67 -17.79 0.46
C GLU A 71 1.57 -17.09 1.49
N ILE A 72 1.32 -15.80 1.76
CA ILE A 72 2.09 -15.04 2.76
C ILE A 72 1.88 -15.61 4.17
N GLY A 73 0.65 -16.00 4.52
CA GLY A 73 0.34 -16.65 5.79
C GLY A 73 0.99 -18.03 5.88
N TYR A 74 0.86 -18.83 4.82
CA TYR A 74 1.46 -20.16 4.73
C TYR A 74 2.99 -20.14 4.88
N ARG A 75 3.69 -19.24 4.18
CA ARG A 75 5.16 -19.09 4.30
C ARG A 75 5.63 -18.72 5.70
N LYS A 76 4.79 -18.05 6.51
CA LYS A 76 5.12 -17.70 7.90
C LYS A 76 4.90 -18.86 8.86
N SER A 77 3.80 -19.59 8.69
CA SER A 77 3.43 -20.71 9.55
C SER A 77 2.59 -21.73 8.77
N PRO A 78 3.23 -22.73 8.14
CA PRO A 78 2.54 -23.71 7.32
C PRO A 78 1.48 -24.50 8.09
N GLN A 79 1.81 -24.90 9.33
CA GLN A 79 0.92 -25.68 10.18
C GLN A 79 -0.34 -24.90 10.58
N GLN A 80 -0.19 -23.64 11.03
CA GLN A 80 -1.35 -22.80 11.34
C GLN A 80 -2.22 -22.53 10.11
N ALA A 81 -1.61 -22.37 8.93
CA ALA A 81 -2.35 -22.19 7.69
C ALA A 81 -3.14 -23.46 7.30
N LYS A 82 -2.61 -24.66 7.57
CA LYS A 82 -3.33 -25.92 7.38
C LYS A 82 -4.47 -26.08 8.38
N GLU A 83 -4.22 -25.85 9.66
CA GLU A 83 -5.27 -25.87 10.70
C GLU A 83 -6.40 -24.88 10.37
N GLN A 84 -6.06 -23.71 9.84
CA GLN A 84 -7.03 -22.72 9.41
C GLN A 84 -7.81 -23.14 8.17
N LEU A 85 -7.18 -23.83 7.21
CA LEU A 85 -7.87 -24.44 6.07
C LEU A 85 -8.90 -25.48 6.56
N ASP A 86 -8.49 -26.38 7.45
CA ASP A 86 -9.33 -27.46 7.96
C ASP A 86 -10.53 -26.91 8.74
N ARG A 87 -10.30 -25.86 9.53
CA ARG A 87 -11.38 -25.11 10.19
C ARG A 87 -12.38 -24.55 9.17
N TYR A 88 -11.92 -23.87 8.12
CA TYR A 88 -12.81 -23.34 7.10
C TYR A 88 -13.57 -24.43 6.32
N LEU A 89 -12.97 -25.61 6.13
CA LEU A 89 -13.64 -26.75 5.52
C LEU A 89 -14.71 -27.35 6.44
N ASN A 90 -14.43 -27.47 7.75
CA ASN A 90 -15.40 -27.90 8.76
C ASN A 90 -16.58 -26.92 8.88
N GLU A 91 -16.29 -25.61 8.90
CA GLU A 91 -17.32 -24.56 8.86
C GLU A 91 -18.16 -24.63 7.57
N ALA A 92 -17.53 -24.85 6.43
CA ALA A 92 -18.22 -25.04 5.15
C ALA A 92 -19.13 -26.28 5.18
N LEU A 93 -18.66 -27.39 5.75
CA LEU A 93 -19.43 -28.63 5.90
C LEU A 93 -20.65 -28.43 6.82
N ALA A 94 -20.48 -27.68 7.91
CA ALA A 94 -21.57 -27.32 8.82
C ALA A 94 -22.69 -26.57 8.07
N ILE A 95 -22.33 -25.55 7.30
CA ILE A 95 -23.26 -24.75 6.48
C ILE A 95 -23.96 -25.64 5.45
N VAL A 96 -23.23 -26.57 4.82
CA VAL A 96 -23.81 -27.48 3.82
C VAL A 96 -24.85 -28.41 4.44
N ARG A 97 -24.56 -29.01 5.60
CA ARG A 97 -25.53 -29.87 6.32
C ARG A 97 -26.81 -29.10 6.68
N LEU A 98 -26.67 -27.84 7.06
CA LEU A 98 -27.82 -26.99 7.35
C LEU A 98 -28.68 -26.73 6.10
N ILE A 99 -28.04 -26.47 4.95
CA ILE A 99 -28.72 -26.29 3.66
C ILE A 99 -29.44 -27.57 3.25
N GLU A 100 -28.78 -28.72 3.35
CA GLU A 100 -29.35 -30.02 2.99
C GLU A 100 -30.57 -30.34 3.86
N ARG A 101 -30.48 -30.14 5.18
CA ARG A 101 -31.63 -30.29 6.08
C ARG A 101 -32.81 -29.38 5.74
N ALA A 102 -32.53 -28.14 5.34
CA ALA A 102 -33.56 -27.19 4.91
C ALA A 102 -34.23 -27.63 3.59
N ILE A 103 -33.44 -28.16 2.65
CA ILE A 103 -33.96 -28.68 1.37
C ILE A 103 -34.78 -29.95 1.61
N ASP A 104 -34.26 -30.90 2.40
CA ASP A 104 -34.90 -32.18 2.69
C ASP A 104 -36.22 -32.02 3.44
N SER A 105 -36.35 -30.95 4.24
CA SER A 105 -37.62 -30.57 4.90
C SER A 105 -38.59 -29.79 4.00
N GLY A 106 -38.28 -29.65 2.70
CA GLY A 106 -39.10 -28.93 1.73
C GLY A 106 -39.11 -27.41 1.91
N ARG A 107 -38.19 -26.87 2.71
CA ARG A 107 -38.11 -25.43 3.05
C ARG A 107 -36.73 -24.87 2.69
N PRO A 108 -36.41 -24.73 1.39
CA PRO A 108 -35.13 -24.18 0.95
C PRO A 108 -34.90 -22.78 1.56
N PRO A 109 -33.66 -22.45 1.93
CA PRO A 109 -33.36 -21.19 2.61
C PRO A 109 -33.66 -19.99 1.70
N LYS A 110 -34.29 -18.96 2.26
CA LYS A 110 -34.62 -17.71 1.53
C LYS A 110 -33.45 -16.72 1.42
N ARG A 111 -32.39 -16.94 2.21
CA ARG A 111 -31.16 -16.14 2.23
C ARG A 111 -29.93 -17.04 2.26
N LEU A 112 -28.76 -16.45 1.99
CA LEU A 112 -27.50 -17.14 2.18
C LEU A 112 -27.27 -17.42 3.67
N LEU A 113 -26.85 -18.64 3.97
CA LEU A 113 -26.52 -19.11 5.29
C LEU A 113 -25.02 -18.96 5.55
N SER A 114 -24.69 -18.68 6.80
CA SER A 114 -23.35 -18.51 7.34
C SER A 114 -23.19 -19.38 8.59
N LEU A 115 -21.97 -19.45 9.13
CA LEU A 115 -21.72 -20.22 10.35
C LEU A 115 -22.58 -19.74 11.53
N ASN A 116 -22.86 -18.45 11.62
CA ASN A 116 -23.69 -17.86 12.66
C ASN A 116 -25.17 -18.31 12.61
N ASP A 117 -25.58 -18.96 11.52
CA ASP A 117 -26.93 -19.49 11.35
C ASP A 117 -27.07 -20.94 11.84
N LEU A 118 -25.99 -21.56 12.35
CA LEU A 118 -26.09 -22.87 12.96
C LEU A 118 -26.93 -22.82 14.25
N PRO A 119 -27.86 -23.77 14.46
CA PRO A 119 -28.51 -23.97 15.74
C PRO A 119 -27.46 -24.20 16.84
N LYS A 120 -27.72 -23.68 18.05
CA LYS A 120 -26.77 -23.77 19.18
C LYS A 120 -26.47 -25.21 19.60
N GLU A 121 -27.40 -26.12 19.31
CA GLU A 121 -27.31 -27.54 19.62
C GLU A 121 -26.53 -28.33 18.57
N MET A 122 -26.15 -27.71 17.44
CA MET A 122 -25.45 -28.37 16.35
C MET A 122 -23.94 -28.05 16.44
N GLU A 123 -23.14 -29.08 16.69
CA GLU A 123 -21.68 -28.95 16.66
C GLU A 123 -21.16 -28.81 15.22
N VAL A 124 -20.05 -28.09 15.08
CA VAL A 124 -19.32 -28.02 13.82
C VAL A 124 -18.67 -29.39 13.58
N PRO A 125 -19.02 -30.09 12.49
CA PRO A 125 -18.48 -31.41 12.24
C PRO A 125 -16.99 -31.36 11.88
N GLU A 126 -16.25 -32.36 12.34
CA GLU A 126 -14.90 -32.62 11.87
C GLU A 126 -14.97 -33.47 10.59
N GLY A 127 -14.53 -32.90 9.48
CA GLY A 127 -14.31 -33.63 8.24
C GLY A 127 -12.89 -34.18 8.16
N ASN A 128 -12.72 -35.29 7.41
CA ASN A 128 -11.39 -35.77 7.04
C ASN A 128 -10.90 -35.02 5.79
N TRP A 129 -9.88 -34.19 5.95
CA TRP A 129 -9.30 -33.35 4.90
C TRP A 129 -7.82 -33.63 4.67
N ASP A 130 -7.31 -34.78 5.14
CA ASP A 130 -5.88 -35.11 5.10
C ASP A 130 -5.34 -35.27 3.67
N HIS A 131 -6.23 -35.59 2.72
CA HIS A 131 -5.89 -35.71 1.30
C HIS A 131 -5.65 -34.35 0.61
N LEU A 132 -5.99 -33.22 1.25
CA LEU A 132 -5.82 -31.88 0.68
C LEU A 132 -4.46 -31.30 1.07
N ASP A 133 -3.52 -31.36 0.12
CA ASP A 133 -2.21 -30.72 0.24
C ASP A 133 -2.31 -29.21 -0.05
N LEU A 134 -2.31 -28.40 1.01
CA LEU A 134 -2.36 -26.94 0.93
C LEU A 134 -1.19 -26.35 0.12
N GLU A 135 -0.01 -26.96 0.16
CA GLU A 135 1.14 -26.51 -0.62
C GLU A 135 0.87 -26.70 -2.12
N ALA A 136 0.50 -27.91 -2.52
CA ALA A 136 0.15 -28.21 -3.91
C ALA A 136 -1.02 -27.34 -4.40
N ILE A 137 -2.01 -27.07 -3.55
CA ILE A 137 -3.13 -26.17 -3.86
C ILE A 137 -2.62 -24.75 -4.09
N LEU A 138 -1.83 -24.20 -3.17
CA LEU A 138 -1.33 -22.83 -3.26
C LEU A 138 -0.42 -22.66 -4.48
N PHE A 139 0.59 -23.51 -4.63
CA PHE A 139 1.66 -23.33 -5.62
C PHE A 139 1.35 -23.96 -6.99
N GLY A 140 0.25 -24.70 -7.13
CA GLY A 140 -0.19 -25.30 -8.39
C GLY A 140 -0.74 -24.31 -9.44
N ILE A 141 -0.60 -22.99 -9.24
CA ILE A 141 -0.86 -21.96 -10.28
C ILE A 141 0.35 -21.04 -10.44
N PRO A 142 0.66 -20.58 -11.67
CA PRO A 142 1.70 -19.57 -11.86
C PRO A 142 1.29 -18.27 -11.17
N LEU A 143 2.26 -17.59 -10.56
CA LEU A 143 2.03 -16.26 -10.02
C LEU A 143 1.83 -15.31 -11.20
N LYS A 144 0.64 -14.74 -11.36
CA LYS A 144 0.44 -13.68 -12.35
C LYS A 144 1.27 -12.47 -11.94
N GLN A 145 2.08 -11.93 -12.85
CA GLN A 145 2.62 -10.59 -12.68
C GLN A 145 1.44 -9.64 -12.51
N ALA A 146 1.47 -8.79 -11.48
CA ALA A 146 0.45 -7.77 -11.34
C ALA A 146 0.64 -6.75 -12.46
N GLU A 147 -0.38 -6.58 -13.29
CA GLU A 147 -0.58 -5.31 -13.95
C GLU A 147 -1.01 -4.32 -12.87
N PHE A 148 -0.17 -3.34 -12.58
CA PHE A 148 -0.53 -2.24 -11.68
C PHE A 148 -1.69 -1.48 -12.32
N SER A 149 -2.89 -1.58 -11.74
CA SER A 149 -4.01 -0.72 -12.11
C SER A 149 -4.15 0.39 -11.05
N PRO A 150 -3.87 1.65 -11.38
CA PRO A 150 -4.02 2.75 -10.44
C PRO A 150 -5.48 2.84 -9.97
N THR A 151 -5.68 2.88 -8.65
CA THR A 151 -7.03 2.98 -8.07
C THR A 151 -7.44 4.43 -7.86
N THR A 152 -8.69 4.71 -8.17
CA THR A 152 -9.36 5.99 -7.89
C THR A 152 -10.57 5.72 -7.00
N THR A 153 -10.70 6.45 -5.90
CA THR A 153 -11.89 6.36 -5.02
C THR A 153 -13.12 6.79 -5.82
N PHE A 154 -14.18 5.97 -5.80
CA PHE A 154 -15.41 6.16 -6.58
C PHE A 154 -15.26 5.99 -8.11
N GLY A 155 -14.08 5.60 -8.61
CA GLY A 155 -13.88 5.16 -9.99
C GLY A 155 -13.60 6.27 -11.01
N ASP A 156 -14.28 7.42 -10.91
CA ASP A 156 -14.06 8.56 -11.81
C ASP A 156 -12.95 9.50 -11.31
N LYS A 157 -11.88 9.63 -12.08
CA LYS A 157 -10.72 10.46 -11.73
C LYS A 157 -10.98 11.95 -11.86
N ASP A 158 -11.76 12.37 -12.84
CA ASP A 158 -11.96 13.79 -13.18
C ASP A 158 -13.03 14.39 -12.27
N GLU A 159 -14.07 13.62 -11.94
CA GLU A 159 -15.06 13.98 -10.92
C GLU A 159 -14.40 14.09 -9.54
N LEU A 160 -13.59 13.09 -9.16
CA LEU A 160 -12.88 13.13 -7.87
C LEU A 160 -11.91 14.29 -7.80
N ALA A 161 -11.14 14.56 -8.86
CA ALA A 161 -10.22 15.69 -8.92
C ALA A 161 -10.96 17.03 -8.78
N SER A 162 -12.11 17.19 -9.45
CA SER A 162 -12.95 18.39 -9.34
C SER A 162 -13.48 18.58 -7.91
N THR A 163 -13.91 17.48 -7.28
CA THR A 163 -14.35 17.46 -5.88
C THR A 163 -13.21 17.82 -4.92
N LEU A 164 -12.00 17.33 -5.19
CA LEU A 164 -10.81 17.63 -4.40
C LEU A 164 -10.40 19.09 -4.54
N LYS A 165 -10.40 19.66 -5.75
CA LYS A 165 -10.06 21.08 -5.98
C LYS A 165 -10.98 22.06 -5.27
N ARG A 166 -12.26 21.71 -5.09
CA ARG A 166 -13.26 22.53 -4.38
C ARG A 166 -13.30 22.28 -2.87
N ALA A 167 -12.44 21.40 -2.36
CA ALA A 167 -12.47 21.02 -0.95
C ALA A 167 -12.03 22.17 -0.04
N ASP A 168 -12.75 22.37 1.06
CA ASP A 168 -12.30 23.22 2.17
C ASP A 168 -11.21 22.49 2.97
N LEU A 169 -9.97 22.96 2.84
CA LEU A 169 -8.81 22.35 3.49
C LEU A 169 -8.70 22.70 4.97
N ARG A 170 -9.60 23.51 5.53
CA ARG A 170 -9.66 23.78 6.99
C ARG A 170 -10.45 22.72 7.75
N LYS A 171 -11.08 21.77 7.05
CA LYS A 171 -11.88 20.69 7.64
C LYS A 171 -11.21 19.33 7.47
N PRO A 172 -11.32 18.42 8.45
CA PRO A 172 -10.85 17.05 8.31
C PRO A 172 -11.50 16.35 7.11
N ARG A 173 -10.72 15.51 6.40
CA ARG A 173 -11.22 14.70 5.28
C ARG A 173 -10.81 13.24 5.40
N LYS A 174 -11.69 12.35 4.92
CA LYS A 174 -11.38 10.92 4.82
C LYS A 174 -10.25 10.71 3.79
N PRO A 175 -9.40 9.69 3.99
CA PRO A 175 -8.41 9.32 2.98
C PRO A 175 -9.07 8.96 1.66
N VAL A 176 -8.44 9.35 0.55
CA VAL A 176 -8.89 9.01 -0.82
C VAL A 176 -7.69 8.57 -1.66
N ALA A 177 -7.94 7.89 -2.77
CA ALA A 177 -6.96 7.58 -3.78
C ALA A 177 -7.35 8.28 -5.08
N LEU A 178 -6.42 9.00 -5.71
CA LEU A 178 -6.61 9.65 -7.00
C LEU A 178 -5.53 9.12 -7.94
N ASN A 179 -5.91 8.45 -9.03
CA ASN A 179 -4.96 7.94 -10.02
C ASN A 179 -3.81 7.11 -9.40
N GLY A 180 -4.11 6.29 -8.39
CA GLY A 180 -3.14 5.49 -7.64
C GLY A 180 -2.39 6.25 -6.52
N PHE A 181 -2.46 7.58 -6.48
CA PHE A 181 -1.88 8.38 -5.40
C PHE A 181 -2.80 8.36 -4.17
N HIS A 182 -2.29 7.86 -3.05
CA HIS A 182 -3.04 7.75 -1.81
C HIS A 182 -2.87 9.01 -0.97
N LEU A 183 -3.98 9.72 -0.76
CA LEU A 183 -4.07 10.99 -0.05
C LEU A 183 -4.60 10.75 1.37
N LYS A 184 -3.73 10.89 2.36
CA LYS A 184 -4.11 10.94 3.77
C LYS A 184 -3.90 12.36 4.30
N PHE A 185 -5.00 13.01 4.65
CA PHE A 185 -5.00 14.37 5.17
C PHE A 185 -4.61 14.37 6.65
N LYS A 186 -3.60 15.15 7.01
CA LYS A 186 -3.12 15.32 8.39
C LYS A 186 -3.23 16.79 8.78
N PRO A 187 -3.52 17.09 10.06
CA PRO A 187 -3.51 18.47 10.53
C PRO A 187 -2.11 19.07 10.43
N LEU A 188 -2.03 20.30 9.95
CA LEU A 188 -0.87 21.17 9.94
C LEU A 188 -1.31 22.51 10.50
N GLN A 189 -0.70 22.94 11.60
CA GLN A 189 -0.93 24.26 12.17
C GLN A 189 -0.06 25.29 11.44
N VAL A 190 -0.66 26.41 11.06
CA VAL A 190 0.03 27.53 10.41
C VAL A 190 -0.50 28.81 11.06
N GLY A 191 0.30 29.40 11.96
CA GLY A 191 -0.16 30.49 12.81
C GLY A 191 -1.34 30.05 13.69
N ALA A 192 -2.44 30.81 13.62
CA ALA A 192 -3.67 30.53 14.36
C ALA A 192 -4.61 29.52 13.65
N GLU A 193 -4.34 29.17 12.40
CA GLU A 193 -5.21 28.30 11.61
C GLU A 193 -4.68 26.86 11.55
N THR A 194 -5.60 25.91 11.37
CA THR A 194 -5.26 24.50 11.13
C THR A 194 -5.77 24.07 9.76
N PHE A 195 -4.87 23.55 8.94
CA PHE A 195 -5.18 22.97 7.63
C PHE A 195 -5.02 21.46 7.66
N TYR A 196 -5.82 20.73 6.88
CA TYR A 196 -5.77 19.28 6.75
C TYR A 196 -5.21 18.94 5.39
N LEU A 197 -3.92 18.62 5.35
CA LEU A 197 -3.15 18.53 4.12
C LEU A 197 -2.62 17.11 3.87
N PRO A 198 -2.57 16.64 2.60
CA PRO A 198 -1.92 15.38 2.27
C PRO A 198 -0.40 15.48 2.38
N THR A 199 0.26 14.32 2.29
CA THR A 199 1.71 14.30 2.06
C THR A 199 2.02 14.85 0.67
N GLY A 200 3.08 15.65 0.55
CA GLY A 200 3.48 16.32 -0.69
C GLY A 200 3.16 17.81 -0.72
N ILE A 201 2.62 18.39 0.36
CA ILE A 201 2.43 19.83 0.50
C ILE A 201 2.80 20.25 1.93
N TYR A 202 3.59 21.31 2.04
CA TYR A 202 3.99 21.85 3.33
C TYR A 202 4.24 23.36 3.25
N ARG A 203 4.11 24.00 4.41
CA ARG A 203 4.28 25.43 4.60
C ARG A 203 5.77 25.78 4.69
N VAL A 204 6.16 26.87 4.04
CA VAL A 204 7.43 27.59 4.22
C VAL A 204 7.13 29.07 4.48
N GLU A 205 8.12 29.86 4.90
CA GLU A 205 7.89 31.23 5.41
C GLU A 205 7.03 32.11 4.48
N HIS A 206 7.26 32.02 3.17
CA HIS A 206 6.59 32.86 2.16
C HIS A 206 5.83 32.07 1.09
N GLY A 207 5.41 30.83 1.38
CA GLY A 207 4.63 30.06 0.42
C GLY A 207 4.39 28.60 0.79
N TRP A 208 4.09 27.82 -0.24
CA TRP A 208 3.82 26.39 -0.17
C TRP A 208 4.75 25.65 -1.10
N ARG A 209 5.44 24.65 -0.57
CA ARG A 209 6.24 23.73 -1.39
C ARG A 209 5.48 22.45 -1.62
N LEU A 210 5.62 21.95 -2.83
CA LEU A 210 5.01 20.72 -3.29
C LEU A 210 6.06 19.71 -3.67
N PHE A 211 5.76 18.45 -3.41
CA PHE A 211 6.44 17.34 -4.05
C PHE A 211 5.48 16.19 -4.30
N LEU A 212 5.72 15.44 -5.37
CA LEU A 212 4.97 14.26 -5.74
C LEU A 212 5.95 13.19 -6.22
N ARG A 213 5.99 12.06 -5.51
CA ARG A 213 6.74 10.89 -5.96
C ARG A 213 5.89 10.14 -6.98
N HIS A 214 6.41 9.92 -8.18
CA HIS A 214 5.78 9.21 -9.29
C HIS A 214 6.71 8.11 -9.82
N GLU A 215 6.25 7.31 -10.79
CA GLU A 215 7.00 6.16 -11.31
C GLU A 215 8.40 6.52 -11.83
N GLU A 216 8.54 7.68 -12.49
CA GLU A 216 9.79 8.13 -13.11
C GLU A 216 10.69 8.95 -12.17
N GLY A 217 10.22 9.32 -10.97
CA GLY A 217 10.99 10.13 -10.04
C GLY A 217 10.17 11.01 -9.11
N VAL A 218 10.63 12.23 -8.89
CA VAL A 218 9.99 13.20 -7.99
C VAL A 218 9.74 14.49 -8.75
N TRP A 219 8.47 14.89 -8.79
CA TRP A 219 8.06 16.22 -9.21
C TRP A 219 8.01 17.13 -7.99
N HIS A 220 8.35 18.40 -8.16
CA HIS A 220 8.25 19.41 -7.11
C HIS A 220 7.85 20.76 -7.70
N ASP A 221 7.31 21.64 -6.85
CA ASP A 221 6.92 22.99 -7.24
C ASP A 221 6.85 23.92 -6.02
N TYR A 222 6.73 25.23 -6.24
CA TYR A 222 6.65 26.25 -5.20
C TYR A 222 5.66 27.35 -5.55
N PHE A 223 4.74 27.62 -4.63
CA PHE A 223 3.69 28.63 -4.75
C PHE A 223 3.93 29.73 -3.72
N LYS A 224 4.23 30.94 -4.19
CA LYS A 224 4.44 32.13 -3.34
C LYS A 224 3.11 32.65 -2.81
N ASP A 225 3.16 33.29 -1.64
CA ASP A 225 1.97 33.95 -1.06
C ASP A 225 1.59 35.27 -1.75
N SER A 226 2.44 35.81 -2.64
CA SER A 226 2.39 37.22 -3.07
C SER A 226 1.00 37.69 -3.53
N GLN A 227 0.42 38.62 -2.75
CA GLN A 227 -0.89 39.28 -2.88
C GLN A 227 -2.14 38.45 -2.51
N SER A 228 -1.96 37.24 -1.99
CA SER A 228 -3.05 36.35 -1.60
C SER A 228 -2.99 36.00 -0.11
N THR A 229 -4.13 35.66 0.48
CA THR A 229 -4.16 35.09 1.83
C THR A 229 -3.44 33.72 1.84
N ILE A 230 -2.95 33.28 3.01
CA ILE A 230 -2.33 31.95 3.17
C ILE A 230 -3.24 30.83 2.63
N TYR A 231 -4.55 30.98 2.81
CA TYR A 231 -5.53 30.02 2.32
C TYR A 231 -5.67 30.05 0.79
N GLU A 232 -5.64 31.21 0.16
CA GLU A 232 -5.69 31.33 -1.30
C GLU A 232 -4.44 30.75 -1.96
N SER A 233 -3.25 31.07 -1.45
CA SER A 233 -2.00 30.47 -1.95
C SER A 233 -1.98 28.95 -1.74
N LEU A 234 -2.55 28.47 -0.62
CA LEU A 234 -2.73 27.04 -0.35
C LEU A 234 -3.67 26.38 -1.39
N ILE A 235 -4.78 27.01 -1.73
CA ILE A 235 -5.72 26.46 -2.73
C ILE A 235 -5.07 26.39 -4.11
N GLN A 236 -4.25 27.36 -4.49
CA GLN A 236 -3.47 27.31 -5.72
C GLN A 236 -2.46 26.16 -5.72
N ALA A 237 -1.68 26.02 -4.64
CA ALA A 237 -0.72 24.93 -4.47
C ALA A 237 -1.42 23.56 -4.50
N TRP A 238 -2.58 23.46 -3.86
CA TRP A 238 -3.40 22.25 -3.87
C TRP A 238 -3.90 21.90 -5.27
N GLY A 239 -4.37 22.91 -6.02
CA GLY A 239 -4.75 22.75 -7.43
C GLY A 239 -3.59 22.24 -8.29
N GLY A 240 -2.38 22.78 -8.08
CA GLY A 240 -1.15 22.33 -8.72
C GLY A 240 -0.81 20.87 -8.43
N LEU A 241 -0.89 20.46 -7.16
CA LEU A 241 -0.63 19.08 -6.73
C LEU A 241 -1.63 18.09 -7.35
N ILE A 242 -2.93 18.43 -7.38
CA ILE A 242 -3.94 17.60 -8.05
C ILE A 242 -3.67 17.51 -9.55
N GLY A 243 -3.30 18.62 -10.20
CA GLY A 243 -2.90 18.63 -11.61
C GLY A 243 -1.73 17.67 -11.87
N ALA A 244 -0.69 17.72 -11.03
CA ALA A 244 0.46 16.83 -11.13
C ALA A 244 0.09 15.35 -10.96
N MET A 245 -0.86 15.01 -10.07
CA MET A 245 -1.34 13.64 -9.88
C MET A 245 -2.13 13.09 -11.08
N LEU A 246 -2.87 13.95 -11.79
CA LEU A 246 -3.57 13.54 -13.01
C LEU A 246 -2.60 13.34 -14.18
N ALA A 247 -1.52 14.12 -14.24
CA ALA A 247 -0.55 14.11 -15.33
C ALA A 247 0.57 13.06 -15.17
N ARG A 248 0.58 12.28 -14.08
CA ARG A 248 1.71 11.38 -13.75
C ARG A 248 1.21 10.01 -13.31
N THR A 249 2.04 9.01 -13.53
CA THR A 249 1.76 7.65 -13.08
C THR A 249 2.20 7.46 -11.64
N ALA A 250 1.30 6.99 -10.78
CA ALA A 250 1.64 6.68 -9.39
C ALA A 250 2.75 5.61 -9.32
N PRO A 251 3.62 5.67 -8.29
CA PRO A 251 4.63 4.64 -8.09
C PRO A 251 3.96 3.27 -7.95
N ARG A 252 4.49 2.25 -8.64
CA ARG A 252 4.02 0.86 -8.52
C ARG A 252 4.19 0.33 -7.10
N GLU A 253 5.24 0.79 -6.43
CA GLU A 253 5.57 0.40 -5.07
C GLU A 253 5.12 1.41 -4.02
N ARG A 254 4.65 0.91 -2.88
CA ARG A 254 4.32 1.78 -1.76
C ARG A 254 5.60 2.35 -1.17
N LEU A 255 5.87 3.60 -1.49
CA LEU A 255 7.02 4.32 -0.98
C LEU A 255 6.90 4.58 0.53
N ALA A 256 8.04 4.55 1.23
CA ALA A 256 8.12 4.83 2.66
C ALA A 256 7.43 6.17 3.01
N PRO A 257 6.72 6.26 4.14
CA PRO A 257 6.06 7.50 4.53
C PRO A 257 7.08 8.63 4.72
N VAL A 258 6.76 9.82 4.24
CA VAL A 258 7.56 11.02 4.51
C VAL A 258 7.17 11.53 5.89
N THR A 259 8.07 11.42 6.85
CA THR A 259 7.84 11.85 8.25
C THR A 259 8.00 13.34 8.41
N ASN A 260 9.02 13.93 7.78
CA ASN A 260 9.27 15.37 7.74
C ASN A 260 9.23 15.85 6.29
N GLN A 261 8.15 16.55 5.92
CA GLN A 261 7.93 17.02 4.55
C GLN A 261 8.95 18.09 4.13
N ALA A 262 9.32 18.99 5.04
CA ALA A 262 10.31 20.05 4.78
C ALA A 262 11.74 19.52 4.56
N ALA A 263 12.02 18.30 5.02
CA ALA A 263 13.32 17.67 4.90
C ALA A 263 13.33 16.52 3.87
N PHE A 264 12.35 16.47 2.98
CA PHE A 264 12.23 15.44 1.97
C PHE A 264 13.19 15.69 0.80
N THR A 265 14.21 14.85 0.66
CA THR A 265 15.27 15.01 -0.34
C THR A 265 14.91 14.50 -1.74
N GLY A 266 13.82 13.73 -1.87
CA GLY A 266 13.50 13.04 -3.11
C GLY A 266 14.31 11.77 -3.39
N ILE A 267 15.37 11.52 -2.62
CA ILE A 267 16.34 10.44 -2.88
C ILE A 267 16.06 9.27 -1.95
N GLU A 268 16.05 8.06 -2.50
CA GLU A 268 15.88 6.85 -1.71
C GLU A 268 17.03 6.70 -0.71
N GLY A 269 16.72 6.52 0.58
CA GLY A 269 17.75 6.51 1.62
C GLY A 269 18.35 7.88 1.97
N GLY A 270 17.98 8.95 1.25
CA GLY A 270 18.38 10.32 1.55
C GLY A 270 17.65 10.86 2.78
N ASN A 271 18.36 11.03 3.89
CA ASN A 271 17.79 11.47 5.16
C ASN A 271 18.37 12.81 5.57
N LEU A 272 17.54 13.85 5.57
CA LEU A 272 17.87 15.14 6.17
C LEU A 272 17.21 15.20 7.55
N LEU A 273 18.03 15.11 8.59
CA LEU A 273 17.60 15.04 9.98
C LEU A 273 17.73 16.41 10.61
N ILE A 274 16.68 16.83 11.32
CA ILE A 274 16.64 18.06 12.12
C ILE A 274 16.44 17.65 13.58
N GLY A 275 17.34 18.03 14.46
CA GLY A 275 17.26 17.69 15.88
C GLY A 275 17.91 18.72 16.79
N PHE A 276 17.40 18.80 18.02
CA PHE A 276 17.94 19.67 19.06
C PHE A 276 18.91 18.88 19.95
N ARG A 277 20.16 19.34 20.08
CA ARG A 277 21.18 18.68 20.92
C ARG A 277 22.18 19.69 21.48
N ASN A 278 22.48 19.57 22.77
CA ASN A 278 23.40 20.44 23.51
C ASN A 278 23.05 21.94 23.33
N GLY A 279 21.77 22.29 23.52
CA GLY A 279 21.32 23.69 23.43
C GLY A 279 21.29 24.29 22.02
N SER A 280 21.45 23.49 20.96
CA SER A 280 21.47 23.99 19.57
C SER A 280 20.69 23.08 18.63
N TRP A 281 19.99 23.69 17.67
CA TRP A 281 19.40 22.99 16.55
C TRP A 281 20.48 22.60 15.54
N ARG A 282 20.40 21.36 15.07
CA ARG A 282 21.38 20.73 14.20
C ARG A 282 20.70 20.07 13.03
N ILE A 283 21.33 20.18 11.88
CA ILE A 283 20.85 19.64 10.62
C ILE A 283 21.92 18.69 10.09
N GLN A 284 21.53 17.47 9.75
CA GLN A 284 22.45 16.45 9.28
C GLN A 284 21.90 15.75 8.05
N LEU A 285 22.69 15.74 6.98
CA LEU A 285 22.38 15.00 5.76
C LEU A 285 23.10 13.64 5.79
N ARG A 286 22.32 12.56 5.64
CA ARG A 286 22.82 11.19 5.61
C ARG A 286 22.30 10.44 4.38
N TYR A 287 23.08 9.46 3.93
CA TYR A 287 22.67 8.47 2.95
C TYR A 287 22.58 7.10 3.59
N ALA A 288 21.38 6.53 3.60
CA ALA A 288 21.09 5.19 4.12
C ALA A 288 21.00 4.20 2.98
N GLN A 289 21.89 3.20 2.99
CA GLN A 289 21.95 2.11 2.02
C GLN A 289 21.58 0.82 2.72
N THR A 290 20.88 -0.08 2.04
CA THR A 290 20.51 -1.38 2.59
C THR A 290 21.07 -2.46 1.67
N ASP A 291 21.74 -3.46 2.26
CA ASP A 291 22.24 -4.63 1.52
C ASP A 291 21.13 -5.68 1.31
N SER A 292 21.44 -6.73 0.57
CA SER A 292 20.52 -7.85 0.28
C SER A 292 20.01 -8.57 1.53
N ARG A 293 20.74 -8.48 2.65
CA ARG A 293 20.37 -9.08 3.95
C ARG A 293 19.55 -8.14 4.82
N GLY A 294 19.26 -6.93 4.35
CA GLY A 294 18.50 -5.93 5.10
C GLY A 294 19.34 -5.13 6.11
N LYS A 295 20.67 -5.29 6.14
CA LYS A 295 21.54 -4.51 7.01
C LYS A 295 21.72 -3.11 6.42
N ARG A 296 21.57 -2.11 7.29
CA ARG A 296 21.64 -0.70 6.93
C ARG A 296 23.04 -0.14 7.14
N TYR A 297 23.55 0.53 6.12
CA TYR A 297 24.79 1.31 6.12
C TYR A 297 24.42 2.80 6.05
N LEU A 298 24.87 3.56 7.04
CA LEU A 298 24.58 4.99 7.15
C LEU A 298 25.84 5.81 6.91
N VAL A 299 25.85 6.61 5.85
CA VAL A 299 26.94 7.54 5.54
C VAL A 299 26.49 8.94 5.92
N SER A 300 27.26 9.64 6.75
CA SER A 300 27.01 11.05 7.05
C SER A 300 27.74 11.92 6.04
N LEU A 301 26.99 12.69 5.24
CA LEU A 301 27.57 13.52 4.18
C LEU A 301 28.02 14.86 4.75
N ARG A 302 27.11 15.57 5.43
CA ARG A 302 27.32 16.90 5.97
C ARG A 302 26.53 17.11 7.24
N TYR A 303 26.98 18.07 8.02
CA TYR A 303 26.43 18.44 9.30
C TYR A 303 26.55 19.95 9.45
N TRP A 304 25.49 20.59 9.93
CA TRP A 304 25.42 22.02 10.17
C TRP A 304 24.78 22.29 11.53
N ARG A 305 25.19 23.37 12.18
CA ARG A 305 24.31 24.05 13.13
C ARG A 305 23.30 24.88 12.34
N ALA A 306 22.08 25.02 12.86
CA ALA A 306 21.02 25.74 12.15
C ALA A 306 21.43 27.18 11.75
N LEU A 307 22.16 27.87 12.63
CA LEU A 307 22.67 29.23 12.39
C LEU A 307 23.78 29.34 11.33
N GLU A 308 24.41 28.23 10.98
CA GLU A 308 25.54 28.18 10.03
C GLU A 308 25.07 27.69 8.64
N LEU A 309 23.81 27.27 8.52
CA LEU A 309 23.30 26.68 7.29
C LEU A 309 23.12 27.76 6.22
N ASN A 310 23.64 27.51 5.02
CA ASN A 310 23.43 28.35 3.85
C ASN A 310 22.98 27.53 2.64
N ASP A 311 22.26 28.18 1.72
CA ASP A 311 21.68 27.54 0.54
C ASP A 311 22.72 26.92 -0.39
N GLY A 312 23.87 27.57 -0.56
CA GLY A 312 24.92 27.09 -1.46
C GLY A 312 25.49 25.74 -1.03
N GLU A 313 25.85 25.62 0.24
CA GLU A 313 26.34 24.38 0.83
C GLU A 313 25.27 23.28 0.86
N LEU A 314 24.04 23.65 1.25
CA LEU A 314 22.92 22.69 1.29
C LEU A 314 22.65 22.14 -0.11
N ARG A 315 22.56 23.02 -1.11
CA ARG A 315 22.37 22.64 -2.52
C ARG A 315 23.48 21.71 -2.99
N GLN A 316 24.75 22.04 -2.71
CA GLN A 316 25.87 21.19 -3.10
C GLN A 316 25.83 19.82 -2.41
N ALA A 317 25.48 19.77 -1.13
CA ALA A 317 25.36 18.52 -0.38
C ALA A 317 24.20 17.63 -0.88
N LEU A 318 23.07 18.22 -1.28
CA LEU A 318 21.96 17.49 -1.89
C LEU A 318 22.33 16.93 -3.27
N ARG A 319 23.12 17.67 -4.06
CA ARG A 319 23.67 17.16 -5.34
C ARG A 319 24.65 16.02 -5.12
N GLU A 320 25.51 16.11 -4.09
CA GLU A 320 26.41 15.02 -3.68
C GLU A 320 25.62 13.77 -3.28
N LEU A 321 24.54 13.92 -2.50
CA LEU A 321 23.64 12.82 -2.15
C LEU A 321 23.02 12.15 -3.39
N ALA A 322 22.54 12.95 -4.35
CA ALA A 322 21.98 12.45 -5.60
C ALA A 322 23.02 11.71 -6.45
N ALA A 323 24.25 12.20 -6.46
CA ALA A 323 25.37 11.56 -7.15
C ALA A 323 25.74 10.22 -6.52
N MET A 324 25.77 10.14 -5.17
CA MET A 324 26.00 8.89 -4.45
C MET A 324 24.95 7.84 -4.80
N ASP A 325 23.66 8.21 -4.80
CA ASP A 325 22.57 7.28 -5.12
C ASP A 325 22.62 6.81 -6.58
N SER A 326 22.79 7.74 -7.51
CA SER A 326 22.88 7.44 -8.95
C SER A 326 24.08 6.54 -9.25
N TYR A 327 25.23 6.82 -8.64
CA TYR A 327 26.43 6.02 -8.83
C TYR A 327 26.30 4.63 -8.21
N ARG A 328 25.69 4.52 -7.02
CA ARG A 328 25.40 3.22 -6.41
C ARG A 328 24.52 2.37 -7.31
N ARG A 329 23.42 2.92 -7.83
CA ARG A 329 22.51 2.21 -8.75
C ARG A 329 23.25 1.76 -10.02
N TYR A 330 24.11 2.61 -10.57
CA TYR A 330 24.98 2.25 -11.69
C TYR A 330 25.93 1.09 -11.35
N LEU A 331 26.57 1.12 -10.18
CA LEU A 331 27.48 0.05 -9.76
C LEU A 331 26.73 -1.28 -9.61
N ILE A 332 25.57 -1.29 -8.93
CA ILE A 332 24.72 -2.48 -8.80
C ILE A 332 24.34 -3.03 -10.17
N GLN A 333 23.92 -2.16 -11.09
CA GLN A 333 23.54 -2.58 -12.45
C GLN A 333 24.74 -3.15 -13.22
N LYS A 334 25.94 -2.58 -13.04
CA LYS A 334 27.15 -2.98 -13.75
C LYS A 334 27.77 -4.27 -13.22
N THR A 335 27.78 -4.46 -11.90
CA THR A 335 28.43 -5.60 -11.25
C THR A 335 27.46 -6.73 -10.95
N GLY A 336 26.16 -6.45 -10.88
CA GLY A 336 25.13 -7.37 -10.39
C GLY A 336 25.15 -7.57 -8.87
N ASP A 337 26.00 -6.86 -8.14
CA ASP A 337 26.14 -6.99 -6.69
C ASP A 337 25.25 -5.97 -5.95
N PRO A 338 24.16 -6.42 -5.30
CA PRO A 338 23.27 -5.53 -4.54
C PRO A 338 23.87 -5.02 -3.23
N ASP A 339 24.96 -5.61 -2.75
CA ASP A 339 25.58 -5.30 -1.46
C ASP A 339 26.61 -4.15 -1.57
N ILE A 340 26.83 -3.60 -2.76
CA ILE A 340 27.70 -2.44 -2.97
C ILE A 340 27.23 -1.24 -2.15
N VAL A 341 28.20 -0.64 -1.45
CA VAL A 341 28.04 0.58 -0.64
C VAL A 341 28.92 1.68 -1.20
N VAL A 342 28.35 2.87 -1.41
CA VAL A 342 29.08 4.10 -1.72
C VAL A 342 29.30 4.87 -0.42
N THR A 343 30.56 5.16 -0.10
CA THR A 343 30.98 5.91 1.09
C THR A 343 31.38 7.34 0.70
N ARG A 344 31.73 8.17 1.70
CA ARG A 344 32.18 9.54 1.46
C ARG A 344 33.53 9.59 0.71
N GLU A 345 34.33 8.56 0.85
CA GLU A 345 35.65 8.40 0.23
C GLU A 345 35.55 7.83 -1.19
N THR A 346 34.35 7.40 -1.61
CA THR A 346 34.15 6.86 -2.95
C THR A 346 34.30 7.97 -3.99
N SER A 347 35.22 7.78 -4.94
CA SER A 347 35.40 8.70 -6.06
C SER A 347 34.27 8.55 -7.07
N ILE A 348 33.37 9.54 -7.11
CA ILE A 348 32.19 9.54 -7.99
C ILE A 348 32.50 10.35 -9.27
N PRO A 349 32.33 9.77 -10.47
CA PRO A 349 32.52 10.51 -11.71
C PRO A 349 31.55 11.69 -11.85
N LEU A 350 32.04 12.83 -12.38
CA LEU A 350 31.27 14.07 -12.52
C LEU A 350 29.93 13.90 -13.26
N LYS A 351 29.83 12.97 -14.20
CA LYS A 351 28.59 12.67 -14.94
C LYS A 351 27.41 12.24 -14.05
N PHE A 352 27.65 11.80 -12.82
CA PHE A 352 26.60 11.43 -11.88
C PHE A 352 26.13 12.60 -11.01
N PHE A 353 26.83 13.75 -11.03
CA PHE A 353 26.41 14.93 -10.31
C PHE A 353 25.35 15.68 -11.12
N PRO A 354 24.11 15.78 -10.63
CA PRO A 354 23.08 16.52 -11.34
C PRO A 354 23.38 18.03 -11.32
N GLY A 355 22.82 18.80 -12.26
CA GLY A 355 22.92 20.26 -12.25
C GLY A 355 22.19 20.91 -11.06
N GLU A 356 21.07 20.31 -10.66
CA GLU A 356 20.21 20.74 -9.55
C GLU A 356 19.93 19.58 -8.58
N PRO A 357 19.61 19.86 -7.30
CA PRO A 357 19.06 18.86 -6.40
C PRO A 357 17.78 18.21 -6.94
N VAL A 358 17.52 16.95 -6.55
CA VAL A 358 16.26 16.25 -6.90
C VAL A 358 15.04 16.97 -6.32
N VAL A 359 15.15 17.48 -5.10
CA VAL A 359 14.19 18.40 -4.49
C VAL A 359 14.97 19.60 -3.96
N PRO A 360 14.65 20.83 -4.40
CA PRO A 360 15.30 22.03 -3.90
C PRO A 360 14.77 22.34 -2.51
N ILE A 361 15.62 22.12 -1.51
CA ILE A 361 15.40 22.50 -0.11
C ILE A 361 16.27 23.72 0.16
N LEU A 362 15.68 24.78 0.69
CA LEU A 362 16.40 25.97 1.13
C LEU A 362 16.65 25.95 2.64
N ALA A 363 17.67 26.68 3.08
CA ALA A 363 18.01 26.86 4.48
C ALA A 363 16.83 27.46 5.25
N ASP A 364 16.21 28.50 4.69
CA ASP A 364 15.04 29.16 5.30
C ASP A 364 13.85 28.21 5.47
N ASP A 365 13.66 27.25 4.56
CA ASP A 365 12.59 26.23 4.72
C ASP A 365 12.82 25.38 5.97
N LEU A 366 14.09 25.05 6.26
CA LEU A 366 14.48 24.21 7.40
C LEU A 366 14.46 25.02 8.71
N ILE A 367 14.90 26.28 8.67
CA ILE A 367 14.85 27.21 9.80
C ILE A 367 13.39 27.45 10.19
N TYR A 368 12.52 27.76 9.22
CA TYR A 368 11.09 27.90 9.46
C TYR A 368 10.49 26.61 10.06
N SER A 369 10.89 25.43 9.56
CA SER A 369 10.46 24.16 10.15
C SER A 369 10.94 23.95 11.59
N ILE A 370 12.06 24.55 11.99
CA ILE A 370 12.57 24.53 13.38
C ILE A 370 11.74 25.46 14.27
N GLU A 371 11.43 26.66 13.78
CA GLU A 371 10.63 27.65 14.50
C GLU A 371 9.24 27.10 14.82
N GLN A 372 8.57 26.49 13.83
CA GLN A 372 7.26 25.85 14.00
C GLN A 372 7.23 24.69 15.01
N ARG A 373 8.39 24.14 15.39
CA ARG A 373 8.49 23.08 16.43
C ARG A 373 8.86 23.64 17.81
N SER A 374 9.34 24.88 17.84
CA SER A 374 9.80 25.55 19.06
C SER A 374 8.66 26.35 19.72
N THR A 375 7.63 26.69 18.93
CA THR A 375 6.31 27.18 19.37
C THR A 375 5.39 26.03 19.74
#